data_AF-A0A546XID6-F1
#
_entry.id   AF-A0A546XID6-F1
#
_cell.length_a   1.000
_cell.length_b   1.000
_cell.length_c   1.000
_cell.angle_alpha   90.00
_cell.angle_beta   90.00
_cell.angle_gamma   90.00
#
_symmetry.space_group_name_H-M   'P 1'
#
loop_
_entity.id
_entity.type
_entity.pdbx_description
1 polymer ?
#
loop_
_entity_poly.entity_id
_entity_poly.type
_entity_poly.pdbx_seq_one_letter_code
_entity_poly.pdbx_strand_id
1 'polypeptide(L)' 'MSIWFVESGGPYDYYGVPERVYLDIFKAASAGTYFNLYIRDKYSSNR' A
#
# COMPACT_ATOMS: atom_id res chain seq x y z
N MET A 1 -5.59 1.86 5.33
CA MET A 1 -5.43 2.19 3.89
C MET A 1 -5.82 0.97 3.09
N SER A 2 -6.74 1.09 2.13
CA SER A 2 -7.18 -0.05 1.31
C SER A 2 -6.54 0.02 -0.08
N ILE A 3 -5.88 -1.05 -0.51
CA ILE A 3 -5.20 -1.13 -1.82
C ILE A 3 -5.86 -2.23 -2.65
N TRP A 4 -6.26 -1.90 -3.88
CA TRP A 4 -6.79 -2.86 -4.84
C TRP A 4 -5.68 -3.35 -5.78
N PHE A 5 -5.42 -4.66 -5.73
CA PHE A 5 -4.54 -5.32 -6.70
C PHE A 5 -5.39 -6.05 -7.73
N VAL A 6 -5.12 -5.77 -9.01
CA VAL A 6 -5.87 -6.35 -10.14
C VAL A 6 -5.73 -7.88 -10.17
N GLU A 7 -4.54 -8.41 -9.84
CA GLU A 7 -4.28 -9.86 -9.86
C GLU A 7 -4.89 -10.64 -8.69
N SER A 8 -5.05 -10.01 -7.52
CA SER A 8 -5.52 -10.70 -6.31
C SER A 8 -7.03 -10.66 -6.10
N GLY A 9 -7.77 -10.02 -7.02
CA GLY A 9 -9.23 -10.03 -7.06
C GLY A 9 -9.93 -9.39 -5.86
N GLY A 10 -9.24 -8.58 -5.05
CA GLY A 10 -9.84 -7.97 -3.86
C GLY A 10 -8.96 -6.95 -3.14
N PRO A 11 -9.54 -6.18 -2.19
CA PRO A 11 -8.83 -5.20 -1.39
C PRO A 11 -7.92 -5.81 -0.35
N TYR A 12 -6.78 -5.15 -0.15
CA TYR A 12 -5.85 -5.37 0.94
C TYR A 12 -5.93 -4.17 1.87
N ASP A 13 -6.47 -4.40 3.07
CA ASP A 13 -6.53 -3.39 4.11
C ASP A 13 -5.25 -3.43 4.94
N TYR A 14 -4.45 -2.37 4.82
CA TYR A 14 -3.25 -2.15 5.61
C TYR A 14 -3.57 -1.27 6.82
N TYR A 15 -3.17 -1.75 7.99
CA TYR A 15 -3.41 -1.11 9.28
C TYR A 15 -2.19 -0.31 9.75
N GLY A 16 -2.42 0.79 10.46
CA GLY A 16 -1.35 1.60 11.03
C GLY A 16 -0.48 2.36 10.03
N VAL A 17 -0.89 2.43 8.75
CA VAL A 17 -0.18 3.21 7.73
C VAL A 17 -0.33 4.70 8.04
N PRO A 18 0.76 5.45 8.28
CA PRO A 18 0.69 6.88 8.53
C PRO A 18 0.26 7.62 7.27
N GLU A 19 -0.50 8.70 7.45
CA GLU A 19 -1.05 9.50 6.34
C GLU A 19 0.05 9.98 5.37
N ARG A 20 1.25 10.29 5.87
CA ARG A 20 2.38 10.67 5.02
C ARG A 20 2.74 9.59 3.99
N VAL A 21 2.76 8.32 4.40
CA VAL A 21 3.07 7.18 3.51
C VAL A 21 1.94 6.98 2.50
N TYR A 22 0.70 7.17 2.94
CA TYR A 22 -0.45 7.16 2.05
C TYR A 22 -0.37 8.27 1.00
N LEU A 23 0.00 9.50 1.37
CA LEU A 23 0.10 10.61 0.43
C LEU A 23 1.31 10.48 -0.52
N ASP A 24 2.42 9.92 -0.04
CA ASP A 24 3.63 9.75 -0.85
C ASP A 24 3.42 8.75 -1.99
N ILE A 25 2.58 7.72 -1.83
CA ILE A 25 2.31 6.75 -2.91
C ILE A 25 1.71 7.40 -4.16
N PHE A 26 0.94 8.49 -3.99
CA PHE A 26 0.36 9.26 -5.09
C PHE A 26 1.37 10.18 -5.77
N LYS A 27 2.45 10.54 -5.06
CA LYS A 27 3.54 11.39 -5.57
C LYS A 27 4.67 10.57 -6.18
N ALA A 28 4.76 9.29 -5.84
CA ALA A 28 5.79 8.40 -6.33
C ALA A 28 5.68 8.19 -7.84
N ALA A 29 6.82 8.12 -8.53
CA ALA A 29 6.87 7.83 -9.97
C ALA A 29 6.25 6.46 -10.32
N SER A 30 6.22 5.52 -9.37
CA SER A 30 5.56 4.23 -9.50
C SER A 30 4.94 3.81 -8.17
N ALA A 31 3.61 3.78 -8.12
CA ALA A 31 2.85 3.35 -6.95
C ALA A 31 3.22 1.91 -6.52
N GLY A 32 3.45 1.01 -7.48
CA GLY A 32 3.84 -0.37 -7.21
C GLY A 32 5.23 -0.48 -6.58
N THR A 33 6.21 0.29 -7.06
CA THR A 33 7.57 0.30 -6.49
C THR A 33 7.54 0.87 -5.06
N TYR A 34 6.82 1.98 -4.86
CA TYR A 34 6.67 2.59 -3.55
C TYR A 34 6.01 1.63 -2.54
N PHE A 35 4.91 0.99 -2.96
CA PHE A 35 4.23 -0.01 -2.15
C PHE A 35 5.18 -1.14 -1.71
N ASN A 36 6.00 -1.68 -2.62
CA ASN A 36 6.94 -2.75 -2.31
C ASN A 36 8.00 -2.32 -1.29
N LEU A 37 8.54 -1.10 -1.41
CA LEU A 37 9.62 -0.61 -0.55
C LEU A 37 9.13 -0.16 0.83
N TYR A 38 7.96 0.48 0.89
CA TYR A 38 7.52 1.19 2.09
C TYR A 38 6.30 0.57 2.78
N ILE A 39 5.55 -0.31 2.12
CA ILE A 39 4.28 -0.82 2.64
C ILE A 39 4.28 -2.35 2.83
N ARG A 40 4.67 -3.11 1.80
CA ARG A 40 4.51 -4.58 1.72
C ARG A 40 4.99 -5.34 2.96
N ASP A 41 6.17 -5.03 3.46
CA ASP A 41 6.79 -5.74 4.60
C ASP A 41 6.75 -4.93 5.91
N LYS A 42 6.17 -3.72 5.87
CA LYS A 42 6.20 -2.76 6.98
C LYS A 42 4.91 -2.69 7.76
N TYR A 43 3.78 -3.07 7.15
CA TYR A 43 2.47 -2.99 7.78
C TYR A 43 1.73 -4.30 7.60
N SER A 44 1.06 -4.73 8.67
CA SER A 44 0.16 -5.88 8.61
C SER A 44 -1.07 -5.57 7.76
N SER A 45 -1.43 -6.54 6.92
CA SER A 45 -2.67 -6.56 6.16
C SER A 45 -3.70 -7.51 6.76
N ASN A 46 -4.96 -7.37 6.35
CA ASN A 46 -6.04 -8.33 6.63
C ASN A 46 -5.92 -9.68 5.89
N ARG A 47 -4.81 -9.89 5.16
CA ARG A 47 -4.47 -11.11 4.42
C ARG A 47 -3.06 -11.52 4.78
#